data_AF-A0A7W7HW24-F1
#
_entry.id   AF-A0A7W7HW24-F1
#
_cell.length_a   1.000
_cell.length_b   1.000
_cell.length_c   1.000
_cell.angle_alpha   90.00
_cell.angle_beta   90.00
_cell.angle_gamma   90.00
#
_symmetry.space_group_name_H-M   'P 1'
#
loop_
_entity.id
_entity.type
_entity.pdbx_description
1 polymer ?
#
loop_
_entity_poly.entity_id
_entity_poly.type
_entity_poly.pdbx_seq_one_letter_code
_entity_poly.pdbx_strand_id
1 'polypeptide(L)'
;MMWSKVRSSIALVAVLVVVLAPASAAHADPPPVPFTLASCATSDRLAPSTTRNQYYILLDGQATACAPTAADGGIRFAVYPAGVSAGTAPGYLVRLFGPAPVRAYRVAAVRAVAGEYGVCLLAGENVRVSCYQVRVVGSGMTAYSTVQPLAVSAPLVNKDVVLEAYIGADYPMVMQSDGDTTNGCGTCF
;
A
#
# COMPACT_ATOMS: atom_id res chain seq x y z
N MET A 1 3.09 -42.07 -76.59
CA MET A 1 2.28 -42.36 -75.38
C MET A 1 2.71 -41.41 -74.28
N MET A 2 1.86 -40.43 -74.00
CA MET A 2 2.05 -39.37 -72.99
C MET A 2 1.83 -39.94 -71.59
N TRP A 3 2.82 -39.83 -70.70
CA TRP A 3 2.61 -40.00 -69.26
C TRP A 3 2.80 -38.64 -68.58
N SER A 4 1.69 -38.16 -68.04
CA SER A 4 1.52 -36.86 -67.40
C SER A 4 2.15 -36.87 -66.00
N LYS A 5 3.09 -35.95 -65.72
CA LYS A 5 3.64 -35.74 -64.38
C LYS A 5 2.66 -34.91 -63.55
N VAL A 6 1.92 -35.58 -62.65
CA VAL A 6 1.08 -34.90 -61.66
C VAL A 6 1.97 -34.30 -60.57
N ARG A 7 1.84 -32.99 -60.38
CA ARG A 7 2.51 -32.16 -59.38
C ARG A 7 1.86 -32.37 -58.01
N SER A 8 2.66 -32.55 -56.97
CA SER A 8 2.20 -32.38 -55.58
C SER A 8 3.03 -31.28 -54.92
N SER A 9 2.53 -30.05 -55.00
CA SER A 9 3.02 -28.91 -54.21
C SER A 9 2.30 -28.93 -52.88
N ILE A 10 3.01 -29.30 -51.81
CA ILE A 10 2.50 -29.24 -50.43
C ILE A 10 2.51 -27.77 -50.02
N ALA A 11 1.34 -27.16 -49.95
CA ALA A 11 1.15 -25.81 -49.42
C ALA A 11 1.21 -25.87 -47.89
N LEU A 12 2.28 -25.33 -47.31
CA LEU A 12 2.45 -25.21 -45.87
C LEU A 12 1.66 -23.99 -45.38
N VAL A 13 0.47 -24.21 -44.82
CA VAL A 13 -0.33 -23.15 -44.21
C VAL A 13 0.22 -22.89 -42.82
N ALA A 14 1.00 -21.82 -42.67
CA ALA A 14 1.41 -21.30 -41.38
C ALA A 14 0.22 -20.60 -40.72
N VAL A 15 -0.47 -21.31 -39.82
CA VAL A 15 -1.52 -20.72 -38.98
C VAL A 15 -0.84 -19.90 -37.89
N LEU A 16 -0.71 -18.59 -38.14
CA LEU A 16 -0.28 -17.62 -37.14
C LEU A 16 -1.41 -17.42 -36.13
N VAL A 17 -1.45 -18.25 -35.09
CA VAL A 17 -2.34 -18.05 -33.93
C VAL A 17 -1.79 -16.86 -33.14
N VAL A 18 -2.26 -15.66 -33.48
CA VAL A 18 -2.10 -14.47 -32.66
C VAL A 18 -2.91 -14.72 -31.39
N VAL A 19 -2.23 -15.18 -30.33
CA VAL A 19 -2.78 -15.26 -28.99
C VAL A 19 -3.05 -13.83 -28.55
N LEU A 20 -4.27 -13.36 -28.77
CA LEU A 20 -4.84 -12.18 -28.13
C LEU A 20 -4.98 -12.53 -26.64
N ALA A 21 -3.87 -12.46 -25.91
CA ALA A 21 -3.93 -12.35 -24.46
C ALA A 21 -4.79 -11.12 -24.17
N PRO A 22 -5.90 -11.24 -23.42
CA PRO A 22 -6.66 -10.07 -23.02
C PRO A 22 -5.67 -9.17 -22.25
N ALA A 23 -5.40 -8.00 -22.81
CA ALA A 23 -4.68 -6.97 -22.08
C ALA A 23 -5.51 -6.72 -20.83
N SER A 24 -5.01 -7.15 -19.66
CA SER A 24 -5.60 -6.83 -18.38
C SER A 24 -5.85 -5.33 -18.40
N ALA A 25 -7.12 -4.93 -18.40
CA ALA A 25 -7.50 -3.54 -18.44
C ALA A 25 -6.72 -2.85 -17.33
N ALA A 26 -5.78 -1.96 -17.71
CA ALA A 26 -5.13 -1.11 -16.76
C ALA A 26 -6.27 -0.45 -15.98
N HIS A 27 -6.36 -0.76 -14.69
CA HIS A 27 -7.30 -0.07 -13.82
C HIS A 27 -6.92 1.39 -13.91
N ALA A 28 -7.74 2.17 -14.62
CA ALA A 28 -7.59 3.60 -14.67
C ALA A 28 -7.61 4.08 -13.22
N ASP A 29 -6.62 4.89 -12.86
CA ASP A 29 -6.58 5.48 -11.53
C ASP A 29 -7.95 6.15 -11.29
N PRO A 30 -8.67 5.78 -10.22
CA PRO A 30 -9.99 6.35 -9.97
C PRO A 30 -9.87 7.87 -9.90
N PRO A 31 -10.87 8.62 -10.40
CA PRO A 31 -10.87 10.07 -10.28
C PRO A 31 -10.68 10.46 -8.81
N PRO A 32 -9.93 11.53 -8.50
CA PRO A 32 -9.67 11.93 -7.12
C PRO A 32 -11.00 12.13 -6.40
N VAL A 33 -11.30 11.22 -5.46
CA VAL A 33 -12.47 11.33 -4.60
C VAL A 33 -12.25 12.55 -3.71
N PRO A 34 -13.20 13.50 -3.60
CA PRO A 34 -13.06 14.61 -2.67
C PRO A 34 -12.96 14.04 -1.26
N PHE A 35 -11.75 14.06 -0.70
CA PHE A 35 -11.48 13.61 0.65
C PHE A 35 -12.07 14.64 1.62
N THR A 36 -13.32 14.44 2.01
CA THR A 36 -13.94 15.28 3.02
C THR A 36 -13.32 14.91 4.37
N LEU A 37 -12.67 15.89 5.02
CA LEU A 37 -12.06 15.88 6.35
C LEU A 37 -10.61 15.37 6.36
N ALA A 38 -9.61 16.18 6.78
CA ALA A 38 -8.23 15.68 6.82
C ALA A 38 -7.16 16.51 7.55
N SER A 39 -6.08 15.82 7.93
CA SER A 39 -4.71 16.36 8.05
C SER A 39 -3.94 16.13 6.75
N CYS A 40 -3.05 17.03 6.35
CA CYS A 40 -2.08 16.74 5.30
C CYS A 40 -0.96 15.88 5.84
N ALA A 41 -0.85 14.63 5.41
CA ALA A 41 0.37 13.88 5.67
C ALA A 41 1.40 14.28 4.62
N THR A 42 2.54 14.81 5.05
CA THR A 42 3.69 14.97 4.16
C THR A 42 4.28 13.58 3.97
N SER A 43 3.81 12.91 2.91
CA SER A 43 4.17 11.54 2.61
C SER A 43 5.63 11.39 2.21
N ASP A 44 6.23 12.43 1.62
CA ASP A 44 7.59 12.49 1.08
C ASP A 44 8.71 12.11 2.07
N ARG A 45 8.39 11.90 3.35
CA ARG A 45 9.36 11.68 4.43
C ARG A 45 9.09 10.48 5.33
N LEU A 46 8.47 9.41 4.83
CA LEU A 46 8.51 8.14 5.55
C LEU A 46 9.97 7.64 5.62
N ALA A 47 10.54 7.68 6.82
CA ALA A 47 11.90 7.24 7.08
C ALA A 47 11.90 6.06 8.06
N PRO A 48 12.87 5.13 7.98
CA PRO A 48 13.12 4.17 9.05
C PRO A 48 13.37 4.94 10.36
N SER A 49 12.63 4.59 11.40
CA SER A 49 12.84 5.15 12.73
C SER A 49 14.18 4.71 13.31
N THR A 50 14.85 5.61 14.03
CA THR A 50 16.05 5.27 14.82
C THR A 50 15.70 4.49 16.09
N THR A 51 14.46 4.57 16.55
CA THR A 51 13.94 3.76 17.66
C THR A 51 13.76 2.32 17.18
N ARG A 52 14.39 1.37 17.88
CA ARG A 52 14.30 -0.06 17.59
C ARG A 52 13.07 -0.68 18.26
N ASN A 53 12.48 -1.66 17.59
CA ASN A 53 11.48 -2.56 18.16
C ASN A 53 11.80 -3.98 17.71
N GLN A 54 11.75 -4.94 18.64
CA GLN A 54 12.14 -6.32 18.35
C GLN A 54 11.17 -7.07 17.43
N TYR A 55 9.95 -6.57 17.28
CA TYR A 55 8.88 -7.22 16.52
C TYR A 55 8.51 -6.46 15.25
N TYR A 56 8.79 -5.16 15.18
CA TYR A 56 8.38 -4.31 14.09
C TYR A 56 9.47 -3.34 13.64
N ILE A 57 9.52 -3.10 12.34
CA ILE A 57 10.16 -1.93 11.75
C ILE A 57 9.23 -0.74 11.94
N LEU A 58 9.72 0.25 12.66
CA LEU A 58 9.03 1.50 12.90
C LEU A 58 9.34 2.48 11.77
N LEU A 59 8.33 3.18 11.27
CA LEU A 59 8.50 4.27 10.31
C LEU A 59 8.07 5.58 10.96
N ASP A 60 8.92 6.60 10.82
CA ASP A 60 8.65 7.96 11.29
C ASP A 60 8.22 8.82 10.10
N GLY A 61 7.29 9.74 10.36
CA GLY A 61 6.80 10.70 9.37
C GLY A 61 6.24 11.95 10.03
N GLN A 62 5.72 12.85 9.21
CA GLN A 62 5.12 14.11 9.67
C GLN A 62 3.77 14.34 9.00
N ALA A 63 2.85 14.93 9.76
CA ALA A 63 1.56 15.40 9.27
C ALA A 63 1.35 16.84 9.72
N THR A 64 0.69 17.64 8.91
CA THR A 64 0.29 19.01 9.19
C THR A 64 -1.23 19.12 9.13
N ALA A 65 -1.82 20.00 9.95
CA ALA A 65 -3.25 20.27 9.83
C ALA A 65 -3.53 21.01 8.50
N CYS A 66 -4.60 20.62 7.82
CA CYS A 66 -5.03 21.23 6.57
C CYS A 66 -6.52 21.51 6.60
N ALA A 67 -6.95 22.54 5.88
CA ALA A 67 -8.35 22.95 5.86
C ALA A 67 -9.16 22.12 4.85
N PRO A 68 -10.41 21.73 5.17
CA PRO A 68 -11.08 21.91 6.46
C PRO A 68 -10.53 20.92 7.51
N THR A 69 -10.20 21.43 8.69
CA THR A 69 -9.76 20.60 9.80
C THR A 69 -10.93 19.81 10.35
N ALA A 70 -10.68 18.55 10.72
CA ALA A 70 -11.65 17.70 11.39
C ALA A 70 -11.14 17.35 12.78
N ALA A 71 -12.03 17.32 13.77
CA ALA A 71 -11.68 16.98 15.15
C ALA A 71 -11.07 15.58 15.25
N ASP A 72 -11.59 14.64 14.46
CA ASP A 72 -11.22 13.22 14.47
C ASP A 72 -10.51 12.79 13.17
N GLY A 73 -9.90 13.74 12.47
CA GLY A 73 -9.18 13.45 11.22
C GLY A 73 -7.89 12.68 11.47
N GLY A 74 -7.56 11.72 10.59
CA GLY A 74 -6.37 10.91 10.75
C GLY A 74 -5.85 10.27 9.47
N ILE A 75 -4.64 9.73 9.55
CA ILE A 75 -3.98 8.99 8.48
C ILE A 75 -4.09 7.50 8.76
N ARG A 76 -4.17 6.68 7.71
CA ARG A 76 -4.16 5.22 7.80
C ARG A 76 -3.07 4.65 6.91
N PHE A 77 -2.37 3.64 7.40
CA PHE A 77 -1.40 2.89 6.60
C PHE A 77 -1.88 1.48 6.30
N ALA A 78 -1.57 1.03 5.09
CA ALA A 78 -1.71 -0.34 4.65
C ALA A 78 -0.35 -0.96 4.37
N VAL A 79 -0.23 -2.26 4.62
CA VAL A 79 0.98 -3.06 4.48
C VAL A 79 0.71 -4.18 3.49
N TYR A 80 1.63 -4.39 2.57
CA TYR A 80 1.52 -5.31 1.45
C TYR A 80 2.75 -6.22 1.41
N PRO A 81 2.75 -7.35 2.14
CA PRO A 81 3.84 -8.31 2.04
C PRO A 81 3.96 -8.84 0.60
N ALA A 82 5.18 -9.05 0.13
CA ALA A 82 5.43 -9.69 -1.16
C ALA A 82 4.86 -11.12 -1.16
N GLY A 83 4.29 -11.54 -2.29
CA GLY A 83 3.69 -12.87 -2.44
C GLY A 83 2.30 -13.05 -1.82
N VAL A 84 1.75 -12.05 -1.12
CA VAL A 84 0.38 -12.08 -0.58
C VAL A 84 -0.58 -11.41 -1.56
N SER A 85 -1.79 -11.96 -1.73
CA SER A 85 -2.79 -11.50 -2.70
C SER A 85 -3.44 -10.17 -2.35
N ALA A 86 -3.45 -9.79 -1.07
CA ALA A 86 -4.01 -8.53 -0.58
C ALA A 86 -3.05 -7.86 0.41
N GLY A 87 -3.20 -6.55 0.58
CA GLY A 87 -2.65 -5.83 1.71
C GLY A 87 -3.57 -5.89 2.92
N THR A 88 -3.06 -5.41 4.04
CA THR A 88 -3.80 -5.27 5.29
C THR A 88 -3.62 -3.85 5.82
N ALA A 89 -4.67 -3.22 6.30
CA ALA A 89 -4.63 -1.96 7.05
C ALA A 89 -5.15 -2.22 8.47
N PRO A 90 -4.28 -2.72 9.37
CA PRO A 90 -4.67 -2.98 10.75
C PRO A 90 -5.17 -1.72 11.46
N GLY A 91 -6.01 -1.92 12.46
CA GLY A 91 -6.56 -0.85 13.28
C GLY A 91 -5.48 0.04 13.90
N TYR A 92 -4.42 -0.57 14.42
CA TYR A 92 -3.33 0.14 15.09
C TYR A 92 -2.46 0.99 14.14
N LEU A 93 -2.67 0.93 12.82
CA LEU A 93 -1.97 1.76 11.83
C LEU A 93 -2.74 3.04 11.45
N VAL A 94 -3.73 3.41 12.26
CA VAL A 94 -4.37 4.73 12.17
C VAL A 94 -3.69 5.69 13.13
N ARG A 95 -3.46 6.93 12.70
CA ARG A 95 -3.00 8.03 13.55
C ARG A 95 -3.97 9.19 13.41
N LEU A 96 -4.61 9.54 14.52
CA LEU A 96 -5.49 10.69 14.62
C LEU A 96 -4.67 11.95 14.91
N PHE A 97 -5.05 13.06 14.31
CA PHE A 97 -4.43 14.35 14.54
C PHE A 97 -5.52 15.38 14.85
N GLY A 98 -5.38 16.04 15.99
CA GLY A 98 -6.14 17.26 16.26
C GLY A 98 -5.61 18.46 15.43
N PRO A 99 -6.15 19.68 15.65
CA PRO A 99 -5.91 20.87 14.82
C PRO A 99 -4.51 21.50 14.96
N ALA A 100 -3.49 20.75 15.40
CA ALA A 100 -2.14 21.28 15.56
C ALA A 100 -1.41 21.42 14.20
N PRO A 101 -0.55 22.43 14.04
CA PRO A 101 0.03 22.78 12.73
C PRO A 101 1.00 21.73 12.17
N VAL A 102 1.79 21.04 13.01
CA VAL A 102 2.70 19.96 12.60
C VAL A 102 2.77 18.93 13.73
N ARG A 103 2.63 17.65 13.40
CA ARG A 103 2.79 16.52 14.32
C ARG A 103 3.67 15.44 13.68
N ALA A 104 4.72 15.05 14.40
CA ALA A 104 5.43 13.82 14.07
C ALA A 104 4.54 12.63 14.41
N TYR A 105 4.60 11.59 13.59
CA TYR A 105 3.99 10.31 13.90
C TYR A 105 5.00 9.18 13.71
N ARG A 106 4.74 8.08 14.42
CA ARG A 106 5.49 6.84 14.31
C ARG A 106 4.51 5.69 14.15
N VAL A 107 4.79 4.78 13.23
CA VAL A 107 3.95 3.62 12.95
C VAL A 107 4.75 2.33 12.99
N ALA A 108 4.20 1.29 13.63
CA ALA A 108 4.74 -0.06 13.61
C ALA A 108 4.34 -0.79 12.31
N ALA A 109 4.86 -0.32 11.18
CA ALA A 109 4.34 -0.66 9.86
C ALA A 109 4.62 -2.12 9.44
N VAL A 110 5.84 -2.61 9.63
CA VAL A 110 6.27 -3.90 9.04
C VAL A 110 6.80 -4.81 10.14
N ARG A 111 6.53 -6.11 10.09
CA ARG A 111 7.15 -7.06 11.04
C ARG A 111 8.66 -7.10 10.85
N ALA A 112 9.42 -7.26 11.93
CA ALA A 112 10.87 -7.43 11.93
C ALA A 112 11.28 -8.83 11.42
N VAL A 113 10.79 -9.21 10.24
CA VAL A 113 11.03 -10.47 9.55
C VAL A 113 11.56 -10.16 8.15
N ALA A 114 12.68 -10.78 7.79
CA ALA A 114 13.30 -10.60 6.48
C ALA A 114 12.29 -10.77 5.35
N GLY A 115 12.28 -9.83 4.42
CA GLY A 115 11.32 -9.83 3.33
C GLY A 115 11.15 -8.46 2.68
N GLU A 116 10.25 -8.42 1.72
CA GLU A 116 9.89 -7.22 0.99
C GLU A 116 8.43 -6.89 1.22
N TYR A 117 8.17 -5.61 1.52
CA TYR A 117 6.86 -5.13 1.91
C TYR A 117 6.58 -3.80 1.20
N GLY A 118 5.37 -3.62 0.70
CA GLY A 118 4.85 -2.31 0.37
C GLY A 118 4.19 -1.69 1.61
N VAL A 119 4.38 -0.41 1.85
CA VAL A 119 3.64 0.36 2.85
C VAL A 119 3.03 1.56 2.16
N CYS A 120 1.71 1.67 2.18
CA CYS A 120 1.01 2.79 1.58
C CYS A 120 0.24 3.58 2.61
N LEU A 121 0.32 4.90 2.48
CA LEU A 121 -0.61 5.81 3.11
C LEU A 121 -1.92 5.83 2.31
N LEU A 122 -3.03 5.68 3.02
CA LEU A 122 -4.38 5.62 2.48
C LEU A 122 -5.16 6.90 2.77
N ALA A 123 -6.02 7.27 1.82
CA ALA A 123 -6.94 8.40 1.89
C ALA A 123 -8.38 7.97 1.56
N GLY A 124 -9.37 8.56 2.22
CA GLY A 124 -10.80 8.36 1.92
C GLY A 124 -11.21 6.90 1.82
N GLU A 125 -11.75 6.50 0.66
CA GLU A 125 -12.15 5.12 0.33
C GLU A 125 -10.96 4.17 0.07
N ASN A 126 -9.88 4.31 0.84
CA ASN A 126 -8.65 3.50 0.76
C ASN A 126 -7.83 3.73 -0.52
N VAL A 127 -7.94 4.93 -1.09
CA VAL A 127 -7.10 5.36 -2.20
C VAL A 127 -5.65 5.44 -1.71
N ARG A 128 -4.73 4.81 -2.43
CA ARG A 128 -3.29 4.88 -2.16
C ARG A 128 -2.80 6.22 -2.67
N VAL A 129 -2.19 7.02 -1.80
CA VAL A 129 -1.66 8.32 -2.22
C VAL A 129 -0.15 8.33 -2.32
N SER A 130 0.51 7.64 -1.40
CA SER A 130 1.96 7.43 -1.47
C SER A 130 2.29 6.04 -0.97
N CYS A 131 3.18 5.36 -1.67
CA CYS A 131 3.65 4.05 -1.27
C CYS A 131 5.17 4.03 -1.16
N TYR A 132 5.66 3.14 -0.32
CA TYR A 132 7.06 2.91 -0.06
C TYR A 132 7.34 1.42 -0.10
N GLN A 133 8.45 1.05 -0.71
CA GLN A 133 9.00 -0.30 -0.59
C GLN A 133 9.89 -0.33 0.63
N VAL A 134 9.57 -1.23 1.56
CA VAL A 134 10.35 -1.51 2.75
C VAL A 134 10.99 -2.88 2.58
N ARG A 135 12.31 -2.91 2.48
CA ARG A 135 13.06 -4.17 2.44
C ARG A 135 13.69 -4.39 3.81
N VAL A 136 13.29 -5.48 4.46
CA VAL A 136 13.79 -5.89 5.78
C VAL A 136 14.86 -6.96 5.60
N VAL A 137 16.01 -6.77 6.24
CA VAL A 137 17.11 -7.73 6.26
C VAL A 137 17.35 -8.16 7.71
N GLY A 138 17.53 -9.47 7.93
CA GLY A 138 17.63 -10.05 9.26
C GLY A 138 16.26 -10.24 9.92
N SER A 139 16.25 -10.51 11.22
CA SER A 139 15.03 -10.77 11.98
C SER A 139 15.18 -10.37 13.45
N GLY A 140 14.07 -9.99 14.08
CA GLY A 140 14.09 -9.62 15.49
C GLY A 140 14.92 -8.36 15.76
N MET A 141 15.74 -8.39 16.82
CA MET A 141 16.58 -7.26 17.25
C MET A 141 17.71 -6.87 16.26
N THR A 142 18.08 -7.77 15.34
CA THR A 142 19.10 -7.51 14.33
C THR A 142 18.50 -7.05 13.00
N ALA A 143 17.16 -6.98 12.90
CA ALA A 143 16.50 -6.52 11.70
C ALA A 143 16.84 -5.05 11.43
N TYR A 144 17.16 -4.76 10.18
CA TYR A 144 17.25 -3.39 9.66
C TYR A 144 16.46 -3.30 8.36
N SER A 145 16.11 -2.08 7.96
CA SER A 145 15.28 -1.86 6.80
C SER A 145 15.79 -0.73 5.92
N THR A 146 15.63 -0.87 4.62
CA THR A 146 15.69 0.25 3.68
C THR A 146 14.27 0.62 3.27
N VAL A 147 14.04 1.92 3.06
CA VAL A 147 12.74 2.47 2.68
C VAL A 147 12.98 3.33 1.45
N GLN A 148 12.23 3.09 0.38
CA GLN A 148 12.32 3.88 -0.84
C GLN A 148 10.93 4.14 -1.43
N PRO A 149 10.71 5.30 -2.09
CA PRO A 149 9.45 5.58 -2.75
C PRO A 149 9.06 4.48 -3.74
N LEU A 150 7.76 4.20 -3.82
CA LEU A 150 7.17 3.19 -4.69
C LEU A 150 5.93 3.78 -5.38
N ALA A 151 5.82 3.58 -6.69
CA ALA A 151 4.63 3.99 -7.42
C ALA A 151 3.38 3.27 -6.88
N VAL A 152 2.25 3.98 -6.76
CA VAL A 152 0.98 3.41 -6.25
C VAL A 152 0.42 2.31 -7.17
N SER A 153 0.82 2.32 -8.44
CA SER A 153 0.50 1.30 -9.44
C SER A 153 1.45 0.10 -9.44
N ALA A 154 2.49 0.09 -8.59
CA ALA A 154 3.46 -1.00 -8.55
C ALA A 154 2.80 -2.32 -8.13
N PRO A 155 3.13 -3.47 -8.76
CA PRO A 155 2.48 -4.75 -8.47
C PRO A 155 2.51 -5.18 -7.00
N LEU A 156 3.53 -4.74 -6.25
CA LEU A 156 3.64 -5.02 -4.82
C LEU A 156 2.47 -4.47 -4.01
N VAL A 157 1.94 -3.31 -4.40
CA VAL A 157 0.90 -2.55 -3.68
C VAL A 157 -0.42 -2.41 -4.44
N ASN A 158 -0.41 -2.61 -5.75
CA ASN A 158 -1.59 -2.56 -6.61
C ASN A 158 -2.42 -3.85 -6.51
N LYS A 159 -3.06 -4.03 -5.36
CA LYS A 159 -3.91 -5.18 -4.99
C LYS A 159 -4.88 -4.75 -3.90
N ASP A 160 -5.93 -5.51 -3.61
CA ASP A 160 -6.92 -5.11 -2.60
C ASP A 160 -6.31 -4.93 -1.20
N VAL A 161 -7.03 -4.21 -0.32
CA VAL A 161 -6.63 -4.01 1.07
C VAL A 161 -7.76 -4.42 2.01
N VAL A 162 -7.44 -5.29 2.97
CA VAL A 162 -8.35 -5.68 4.05
C VAL A 162 -8.23 -4.68 5.19
N LEU A 163 -9.35 -4.08 5.60
CA LEU A 163 -9.39 -3.09 6.67
C LEU A 163 -9.80 -3.74 8.00
N GLU A 164 -9.08 -3.38 9.05
CA GLU A 164 -9.52 -3.66 10.42
C GLU A 164 -10.06 -2.39 11.07
N ALA A 165 -10.95 -2.52 12.06
CA ALA A 165 -11.45 -1.37 12.81
C ALA A 165 -10.31 -0.68 13.55
N TYR A 166 -10.36 0.66 13.69
CA TYR A 166 -9.42 1.38 14.55
C TYR A 166 -9.59 0.92 16.01
N ILE A 167 -8.47 0.69 16.70
CA ILE A 167 -8.45 0.17 18.07
C ILE A 167 -7.71 1.09 19.06
N GLY A 168 -7.41 2.33 18.70
CA GLY A 168 -6.72 3.27 19.62
C GLY A 168 -5.24 2.97 19.88
N ALA A 169 -4.70 1.88 19.34
CA ALA A 169 -3.36 1.40 19.70
C ALA A 169 -2.24 1.91 18.76
N ASP A 170 -1.06 2.17 19.34
CA ASP A 170 0.13 2.57 18.58
C ASP A 170 0.86 1.39 17.91
N TYR A 171 0.70 0.20 18.48
CA TYR A 171 1.28 -1.06 18.04
C TYR A 171 0.19 -2.14 18.10
N PRO A 172 0.36 -3.28 17.41
CA PRO A 172 -0.60 -4.37 17.51
C PRO A 172 -0.71 -4.80 18.96
N MET A 173 -1.85 -4.47 19.57
CA MET A 173 -2.25 -4.99 20.85
C MET A 173 -2.88 -6.35 20.63
N VAL A 174 -2.52 -7.30 21.48
CA VAL A 174 -3.24 -8.57 21.55
C VAL A 174 -4.59 -8.25 22.19
N MET A 175 -5.54 -7.84 21.35
CA MET A 175 -6.94 -7.54 21.67
C MET A 175 -7.18 -6.44 22.72
N GLN A 176 -7.54 -5.25 22.27
CA GLN A 176 -8.46 -4.40 23.02
C GLN A 176 -9.55 -3.90 22.08
N SER A 177 -10.73 -4.48 22.28
CA SER A 177 -11.99 -4.08 21.66
C SER A 177 -12.66 -3.08 22.60
N ASP A 178 -12.48 -1.79 22.35
CA ASP A 178 -13.47 -0.80 22.76
C ASP A 178 -13.83 0.02 21.53
N GLY A 179 -15.11 -0.12 21.15
CA GLY A 179 -15.65 0.42 19.93
C GLY A 179 -15.77 1.93 19.99
N ASP A 180 -15.11 2.59 19.05
CA ASP A 180 -15.54 3.88 18.53
C ASP A 180 -15.43 3.85 17.00
N THR A 181 -16.53 3.42 16.36
CA THR A 181 -16.60 3.13 14.92
C THR A 181 -16.87 4.37 14.06
N THR A 182 -16.71 5.58 14.60
CA THR A 182 -16.92 6.84 13.86
C THR A 182 -15.64 7.61 13.57
N ASN A 183 -14.47 6.95 13.59
CA ASN A 183 -13.21 7.61 13.23
C ASN A 183 -13.03 7.72 11.71
N GLY A 184 -13.26 8.92 11.18
CA GLY A 184 -13.01 9.26 9.78
C GLY A 184 -11.51 9.33 9.49
N CYS A 185 -10.97 8.35 8.78
CA CYS A 185 -9.63 8.45 8.21
C CYS A 185 -9.69 9.28 6.93
N GLY A 186 -8.97 10.40 6.90
CA GLY A 186 -8.99 11.32 5.79
C GLY A 186 -7.70 12.13 5.76
N THR A 187 -7.15 12.23 4.55
CA THR A 187 -5.84 12.84 4.30
C THR A 187 -5.94 13.71 3.06
N CYS A 188 -5.45 14.93 3.13
CA CYS A 188 -5.27 15.80 1.97
C CYS A 188 -3.81 15.76 1.54
N PHE A 189 -3.57 15.92 0.24
CA PHE A 189 -2.25 15.89 -0.37
C PHE A 189 -2.13 17.05 -1.36
#